data_AF-A0A3M1RB71-F1
#
_entry.id   AF-A0A3M1RB71-F1
#
_cell.length_a   1.000
_cell.length_b   1.000
_cell.length_c   1.000
_cell.angle_alpha   90.00
_cell.angle_beta   90.00
_cell.angle_gamma   90.00
#
_symmetry.space_group_name_H-M   'P 1'
#
loop_
_entity.id
_entity.type
_entity.pdbx_description
1 polymer ?
#
loop_
_entity_poly.entity_id
_entity_poly.type
_entity_poly.pdbx_seq_one_letter_code
_entity_poly.pdbx_strand_id
1 'polypeptide(L)'
;MEETAEKTKFDRVVRTIEAEMTVNAEIIELIAAGEYLLQLVDPGIRPQFEELLKDVNGIEEVKEVIGLIKKQIGQQAAKKLFGF
;
A
#
# COMPACT_ATOMS: atom_id res chain seq x y z
N MET A 1 28.46 -13.14 32.17
CA MET A 1 28.33 -13.71 30.80
C MET A 1 26.86 -13.87 30.39
N GLU A 2 25.95 -14.15 31.32
CA GLU A 2 24.49 -14.21 31.07
C GLU A 2 23.87 -12.83 30.73
N GLU A 3 24.25 -11.79 31.48
CA GLU A 3 23.73 -10.43 31.32
C GLU A 3 24.03 -9.79 29.95
N THR A 4 25.19 -10.13 29.35
CA THR A 4 25.55 -9.70 28.00
C THR A 4 24.78 -10.45 26.91
N ALA A 5 24.43 -11.71 27.15
CA ALA A 5 23.63 -12.53 26.23
C ALA A 5 22.14 -12.12 26.21
N GLU A 6 21.64 -11.66 27.36
CA GLU A 6 20.27 -11.16 27.52
C GLU A 6 20.08 -9.79 26.84
N LYS A 7 21.03 -8.87 27.01
CA LYS A 7 21.08 -7.59 26.26
C LYS A 7 21.06 -7.80 24.75
N THR A 8 21.84 -8.77 24.23
CA THR A 8 21.86 -9.06 22.78
C THR A 8 20.58 -9.72 22.25
N LYS A 9 19.76 -10.33 23.12
CA LYS A 9 18.42 -10.81 22.72
C LYS A 9 17.43 -9.66 22.69
N PHE A 10 17.45 -8.79 23.70
CA PHE A 10 16.59 -7.61 23.76
C PHE A 10 16.84 -6.67 22.56
N ASP A 11 18.11 -6.37 22.25
CA ASP A 11 18.47 -5.51 21.10
C ASP A 11 18.01 -6.10 19.77
N ARG A 12 17.99 -7.44 19.65
CA ARG A 12 17.47 -8.11 18.44
C ARG A 12 15.96 -7.96 18.31
N VAL A 13 15.22 -8.12 19.41
CA VAL A 13 13.77 -7.92 19.42
C VAL A 13 13.42 -6.48 19.07
N VAL A 14 14.13 -5.49 19.63
CA VAL A 14 13.93 -4.07 19.30
C VAL A 14 14.13 -3.81 17.81
N ARG A 15 15.22 -4.31 17.22
CA ARG A 15 15.47 -4.15 15.78
C ARG A 15 14.40 -4.83 14.90
N THR A 16 13.89 -5.98 15.32
CA THR A 16 12.78 -6.64 14.60
C THR A 16 11.53 -5.78 14.64
N ILE A 17 11.19 -5.23 15.81
CA ILE A 17 10.04 -4.31 15.96
C ILE A 17 10.23 -3.05 15.11
N GLU A 18 11.42 -2.44 15.13
CA GLU A 18 11.72 -1.25 14.30
C GLU A 18 11.58 -1.53 12.80
N ALA A 19 12.04 -2.70 12.34
CA ALA A 19 11.90 -3.12 10.95
C ALA A 19 10.42 -3.35 10.57
N GLU A 20 9.64 -4.00 11.42
CA GLU A 20 8.19 -4.19 11.23
C GLU A 20 7.45 -2.85 11.20
N MET A 21 7.79 -1.93 12.12
CA MET A 21 7.22 -0.58 12.13
C MET A 21 7.53 0.20 10.86
N THR A 22 8.75 0.07 10.32
CA THR A 22 9.16 0.72 9.08
C THR A 22 8.34 0.20 7.89
N VAL A 23 8.17 -1.12 7.77
CA VAL A 23 7.34 -1.74 6.72
C VAL A 23 5.89 -1.29 6.85
N ASN A 24 5.36 -1.24 8.08
CA ASN A 24 3.98 -0.79 8.33
C ASN A 24 3.80 0.69 7.95
N ALA A 25 4.77 1.55 8.20
CA ALA A 25 4.72 2.95 7.80
C ALA A 25 4.66 3.10 6.27
N GLU A 26 5.49 2.36 5.54
CA GLU A 26 5.48 2.38 4.07
C GLU A 26 4.13 1.89 3.51
N ILE A 27 3.55 0.83 4.09
CA ILE A 27 2.22 0.33 3.69
C ILE A 27 1.15 1.41 3.91
N ILE A 28 1.15 2.08 5.06
CA ILE A 28 0.19 3.15 5.36
C ILE A 28 0.29 4.29 4.34
N GLU A 29 1.51 4.74 4.02
CA GLU A 29 1.73 5.80 3.04
C GLU A 29 1.25 5.40 1.64
N LEU A 30 1.52 4.16 1.23
CA LEU A 30 1.07 3.64 -0.06
C LEU A 30 -0.46 3.49 -0.12
N ILE A 31 -1.11 3.02 0.94
CA ILE A 31 -2.57 2.95 1.01
C ILE A 31 -3.17 4.35 0.88
N ALA A 32 -2.65 5.34 1.63
CA ALA A 32 -3.11 6.73 1.54
C ALA A 32 -2.93 7.30 0.12
N ALA A 33 -1.82 6.98 -0.56
CA ALA A 33 -1.61 7.35 -1.96
C ALA A 33 -2.63 6.67 -2.90
N GLY A 34 -2.95 5.40 -2.65
CA GLY A 34 -4.00 4.66 -3.35
C GLY A 34 -5.38 5.31 -3.18
N GLU A 35 -5.76 5.64 -1.96
CA GLU A 35 -7.03 6.31 -1.63
C GLU A 35 -7.15 7.69 -2.30
N TYR A 36 -6.05 8.43 -2.38
CA TYR A 36 -6.01 9.69 -3.12
C TYR A 36 -6.26 9.48 -4.63
N LEU A 37 -5.59 8.49 -5.23
CA LEU A 37 -5.78 8.16 -6.65
C LEU A 37 -7.20 7.67 -6.95
N LEU A 38 -7.83 6.93 -6.03
CA LEU A 38 -9.22 6.47 -6.13
C LEU A 38 -10.23 7.61 -6.31
N GLN A 39 -9.94 8.82 -5.83
CA GLN A 39 -10.80 9.98 -6.05
C GLN A 39 -10.88 10.38 -7.53
N LEU A 40 -9.92 9.96 -8.35
CA LEU A 40 -9.85 10.21 -9.80
C LEU A 40 -10.52 9.09 -10.61
N VAL A 41 -10.91 7.98 -9.97
CA VAL A 41 -11.62 6.87 -10.61
C VAL A 41 -13.12 7.17 -10.68
N ASP A 42 -13.75 6.74 -11.78
CA ASP A 42 -15.18 6.89 -12.00
C ASP A 42 -15.96 6.27 -10.83
N PRO A 43 -16.97 6.97 -10.28
CA PRO A 43 -17.68 6.52 -9.07
C PRO A 43 -18.30 5.12 -9.17
N GLY A 44 -18.67 4.68 -10.38
CA GLY A 44 -19.32 3.38 -10.59
C GLY A 44 -18.41 2.17 -10.37
N ILE A 45 -17.09 2.33 -10.52
CA ILE A 45 -16.11 1.24 -10.32
C ILE A 45 -15.22 1.47 -9.09
N ARG A 46 -15.22 2.67 -8.53
CA ARG A 46 -14.48 3.03 -7.31
C ARG A 46 -14.63 2.01 -6.16
N PRO A 47 -15.83 1.48 -5.81
CA PRO A 47 -15.97 0.55 -4.69
C PRO A 47 -15.13 -0.73 -4.83
N GLN A 48 -14.89 -1.20 -6.06
CA GLN A 48 -14.09 -2.41 -6.31
C GLN A 48 -12.62 -2.17 -5.95
N PHE A 49 -12.10 -0.98 -6.22
CA PHE A 49 -10.74 -0.60 -5.84
C PHE A 49 -10.61 -0.30 -4.34
N GLU A 50 -11.66 0.21 -3.71
CA GLU A 50 -11.70 0.41 -2.25
C GLU A 50 -11.64 -0.93 -1.49
N GLU A 51 -12.33 -1.95 -2.00
CA GLU A 51 -12.26 -3.31 -1.45
C GLU A 51 -10.85 -3.89 -1.62
N LEU A 52 -10.27 -3.79 -2.82
CA LEU A 52 -8.91 -4.25 -3.08
C LEU A 52 -7.86 -3.60 -2.16
N LEU A 53 -7.95 -2.28 -1.91
CA LEU A 53 -7.02 -1.60 -0.99
C LEU A 53 -7.20 -1.99 0.48
N LYS A 54 -8.38 -2.47 0.88
CA LYS A 54 -8.62 -2.94 2.25
C LYS A 54 -8.07 -4.33 2.50
N ASP A 55 -7.97 -5.14 1.45
CA ASP A 55 -7.59 -6.55 1.53
C ASP A 55 -6.08 -6.80 1.35
N VAL A 56 -5.29 -5.76 1.03
CA VAL A 56 -3.84 -5.88 0.85
C VAL A 56 -3.11 -6.18 2.16
N ASN A 57 -2.16 -7.12 2.11
CA ASN A 57 -1.38 -7.56 3.28
C ASN A 57 0.12 -7.23 3.18
N GLY A 58 0.54 -6.48 2.16
CA GLY A 58 1.94 -6.14 1.97
C GLY A 58 2.18 -5.07 0.91
N ILE A 59 3.40 -4.52 0.94
CA ILE A 59 3.84 -3.42 0.06
C ILE A 59 3.59 -3.73 -1.42
N GLU A 60 3.92 -4.94 -1.87
CA GLU A 60 3.79 -5.32 -3.28
C GLU A 60 2.32 -5.41 -3.73
N GLU A 61 1.43 -5.96 -2.90
CA GLU A 61 0.00 -5.98 -3.18
C GLU A 61 -0.57 -4.56 -3.28
N VAL A 62 -0.17 -3.65 -2.39
CA VAL A 62 -0.57 -2.24 -2.45
C VAL A 62 -0.10 -1.60 -3.77
N LYS A 63 1.16 -1.86 -4.18
CA LYS A 63 1.71 -1.35 -5.44
C LYS A 63 0.94 -1.89 -6.65
N GLU A 64 0.56 -3.16 -6.64
CA GLU A 64 -0.25 -3.78 -7.69
C GLU A 64 -1.61 -3.10 -7.81
N VAL A 65 -2.32 -2.90 -6.69
CA VAL A 65 -3.61 -2.22 -6.67
C VAL A 65 -3.49 -0.78 -7.16
N ILE A 66 -2.48 -0.03 -6.72
CA ILE A 66 -2.15 1.32 -7.24
C ILE A 66 -1.92 1.28 -8.76
N GLY A 67 -1.21 0.26 -9.25
CA GLY A 67 -0.97 0.06 -10.67
C GLY A 67 -2.26 -0.13 -11.47
N LEU A 68 -3.21 -0.90 -10.93
CA LEU A 68 -4.53 -1.09 -11.54
C LEU A 68 -5.36 0.20 -11.52
N ILE A 69 -5.36 0.94 -10.41
CA ILE A 69 -6.01 2.26 -10.31
C ILE A 69 -5.47 3.21 -11.39
N LYS A 70 -4.15 3.29 -11.56
CA LYS A 70 -3.51 4.12 -12.60
C LYS A 70 -3.94 3.71 -14.01
N LYS A 71 -4.01 2.40 -14.29
CA LYS A 71 -4.49 1.89 -15.58
C LYS A 71 -5.93 2.30 -15.84
N GLN A 72 -6.81 2.18 -14.85
CA GLN A 72 -8.20 2.61 -14.94
C GLN A 72 -8.30 4.11 -15.25
N ILE A 73 -7.58 4.95 -14.51
CA ILE A 73 -7.52 6.40 -14.76
C ILE A 73 -7.07 6.68 -16.20
N GLY A 74 -6.03 5.98 -16.67
CA GLY A 74 -5.54 6.09 -18.05
C GLY A 74 -6.58 5.69 -19.09
N GLN A 75 -7.32 4.60 -18.87
CA GLN A 75 -8.40 4.15 -19.76
C GLN A 75 -9.56 5.14 -19.81
N GLN A 76 -9.97 5.68 -18.66
CA GLN A 76 -11.01 6.72 -18.59
C GLN A 76 -10.57 7.99 -19.34
N ALA A 77 -9.31 8.41 -19.16
CA ALA A 77 -8.76 9.56 -19.87
C ALA A 77 -8.70 9.30 -21.39
N ALA A 78 -8.24 8.13 -21.82
CA ALA A 78 -8.21 7.75 -23.23
C ALA A 78 -9.62 7.73 -23.85
N LYS A 79 -10.61 7.17 -23.14
CA LYS A 79 -12.01 7.20 -23.56
C LYS A 79 -12.54 8.62 -23.71
N LYS A 80 -12.23 9.51 -22.77
CA LYS A 80 -12.66 10.91 -22.81
C LYS A 80 -12.01 11.70 -23.96
N LEU A 81 -10.74 11.43 -24.26
CA LEU A 81 -9.97 12.15 -25.28
C LEU A 81 -10.20 11.62 -26.69
N PHE A 82 -10.36 10.29 -26.83
CA PHE A 82 -10.33 9.62 -28.13
C PHE A 82 -11.61 8.84 -28.46
N GLY A 83 -12.57 8.74 -27.53
CA GLY A 83 -13.90 8.19 -27.79
C GLY A 83 -13.97 6.67 -27.99
N PHE A 84 -12.97 5.91 -27.54
CA PHE A 84 -12.97 4.44 -27.58
C PHE A 84 -14.09 3.80 -26.73
#